data_AF-A5UR41-F1
#
_entry.id   AF-A5UR41-F1
#
_cell.length_a   1.000
_cell.length_b   1.000
_cell.length_c   1.000
_cell.angle_alpha   90.00
_cell.angle_beta   90.00
_cell.angle_gamma   90.00
#
_symmetry.space_group_name_H-M   'P 1'
#
loop_
_entity.id
_entity.type
_entity.pdbx_description
1 polymer ?
#
loop_
_entity_poly.entity_id
_entity_poly.type
_entity_poly.pdbx_seq_one_letter_code
_entity_poly.pdbx_strand_id
1 'polypeptide(L)'
;MRTQPPDPERVTLRGGLPGTATFLYTGADGSLIIELYDHSPQAEKHFGNEVAFLLHVAPEHKAQMLTLLRDPAATHGDGGNAELLALLRDRFRDYHDVQRWLDANDIPYRKTFDSRA
;
A
#
# COMPACT_ATOMS: atom_id res chain seq x y z
N MET A 1 1.60 -19.86 19.42
CA MET A 1 1.82 -18.42 19.19
C MET A 1 2.39 -18.28 17.79
N ARG A 2 1.61 -17.78 16.82
CA ARG A 2 2.17 -17.44 15.51
C ARG A 2 2.97 -16.16 15.73
N THR A 3 4.29 -16.26 15.59
CA THR A 3 5.19 -15.12 15.59
C THR A 3 4.79 -14.22 14.42
N GLN A 4 4.25 -13.05 14.74
CA GLN A 4 4.18 -11.94 13.80
C GLN A 4 5.61 -11.73 13.30
N PRO A 5 5.89 -11.89 11.99
CA PRO A 5 7.21 -11.58 11.46
C PRO A 5 7.56 -10.13 11.85
N PRO A 6 8.86 -9.79 12.04
CA PRO A 6 9.25 -8.43 12.39
C PRO A 6 8.58 -7.47 11.42
N ASP A 7 7.86 -6.47 11.96
CA ASP A 7 7.02 -5.56 11.18
C ASP A 7 7.85 -5.04 10.00
N PRO A 8 7.59 -5.50 8.75
CA PRO A 8 8.31 -4.98 7.61
C PRO A 8 8.02 -3.49 7.58
N GLU A 9 9.05 -2.66 7.36
CA GLU A 9 9.01 -1.20 7.28
C GLU A 9 7.65 -0.71 6.75
N ARG A 10 6.73 -0.41 7.68
CA ARG A 10 5.34 -0.09 7.36
C ARG A 10 5.17 1.41 7.40
N VAL A 11 4.65 1.95 6.31
CA VAL A 11 4.47 3.38 6.13
C VAL A 11 2.99 3.70 6.02
N THR A 12 2.51 4.64 6.84
CA THR A 12 1.13 5.10 6.81
C THR A 12 0.96 6.27 5.86
N LEU A 13 -0.07 6.23 5.01
CA LEU A 13 -0.46 7.39 4.20
C LEU A 13 -1.29 8.37 5.01
N ARG A 14 -1.17 9.66 4.70
CA ARG A 14 -1.70 10.74 5.54
C ARG A 14 -3.20 11.01 5.35
N GLY A 15 -3.83 10.36 4.38
CA GLY A 15 -5.24 10.55 4.08
C GLY A 15 -6.06 9.27 4.09
N GLY A 16 -7.34 9.47 3.88
CA GLY A 16 -8.38 8.46 4.01
C GLY A 16 -9.68 9.11 4.47
N LEU A 17 -10.78 8.37 4.35
CA LEU A 17 -12.04 8.76 4.96
C LEU A 17 -11.96 8.58 6.48
N PRO A 18 -12.76 9.33 7.28
CA PRO A 18 -12.86 9.07 8.71
C PRO A 18 -13.20 7.59 8.98
N GLY A 19 -12.47 6.96 9.90
CA GLY A 19 -12.62 5.52 10.18
C GLY A 19 -11.84 4.62 9.21
N THR A 20 -10.91 5.16 8.42
CA THR A 20 -10.03 4.37 7.55
C THR A 20 -8.56 4.75 7.75
N ALA A 21 -7.66 3.81 7.48
CA ALA A 21 -6.23 4.03 7.42
C ALA A 21 -5.64 3.31 6.21
N THR A 22 -4.66 3.92 5.54
CA THR A 22 -3.91 3.26 4.46
C THR A 22 -2.47 2.98 4.90
N PHE A 23 -2.02 1.75 4.69
CA PHE A 23 -0.67 1.30 4.97
C PHE A 23 0.03 0.80 3.71
N LEU A 24 1.35 1.01 3.65
CA LEU A 24 2.25 0.48 2.64
C LEU A 24 3.32 -0.35 3.31
N TYR A 25 3.61 -1.54 2.78
CA TYR A 25 4.70 -2.38 3.28
C TYR A 25 5.15 -3.37 2.23
N THR A 26 6.31 -4.00 2.46
CA THR A 26 6.80 -5.09 1.62
C THR A 26 6.45 -6.44 2.24
N GLY A 27 5.81 -7.32 1.47
CA GLY A 27 5.53 -8.70 1.86
C GLY A 27 6.78 -9.57 1.90
N ALA A 28 6.68 -10.73 2.55
CA ALA A 28 7.79 -11.68 2.67
C ALA A 28 8.26 -12.25 1.31
N ASP A 29 7.40 -12.23 0.30
CA ASP A 29 7.67 -12.59 -1.10
C ASP A 29 8.31 -11.43 -1.90
N GLY A 30 8.55 -10.29 -1.26
CA GLY A 30 9.05 -9.08 -1.91
C GLY A 30 7.97 -8.26 -2.62
N SER A 31 6.69 -8.65 -2.55
CA SER A 31 5.59 -7.87 -3.14
C SER A 31 5.43 -6.53 -2.41
N LEU A 32 4.97 -5.49 -3.10
CA LEU A 32 4.47 -4.29 -2.43
C LEU A 32 3.00 -4.52 -2.08
N ILE A 33 2.64 -4.22 -0.83
CA ILE A 33 1.28 -4.30 -0.33
C ILE A 33 0.78 -2.91 -0.01
N ILE A 34 -0.41 -2.59 -0.54
CA ILE A 34 -1.17 -1.38 -0.21
C ILE A 34 -2.46 -1.81 0.46
N GLU A 35 -2.59 -1.50 1.73
CA GLU A 35 -3.70 -1.95 2.57
C GLU A 35 -4.59 -0.76 2.94
N LEU A 36 -5.88 -0.85 2.65
CA LEU A 36 -6.92 0.01 3.21
C LEU A 36 -7.59 -0.74 4.36
N TYR A 37 -7.38 -0.26 5.57
CA TYR A 37 -8.04 -0.73 6.77
C TYR A 37 -9.25 0.15 7.08
N ASP A 38 -10.45 -0.43 7.07
CA ASP A 38 -11.70 0.22 7.39
C ASP A 38 -12.22 -0.28 8.74
N HIS A 39 -12.15 0.61 9.72
CA HIS A 39 -12.62 0.44 11.10
C HIS A 39 -13.80 1.38 11.39
N SER A 40 -14.52 1.80 10.34
CA SER A 40 -15.68 2.64 10.49
C SER A 40 -16.84 1.86 11.14
N PRO A 41 -17.79 2.54 11.82
CA PRO A 41 -19.01 1.90 12.32
C PRO A 41 -19.84 1.23 11.21
N GLN A 42 -19.67 1.66 9.95
CA GLN A 42 -20.33 1.02 8.81
C GLN A 42 -19.69 -0.33 8.51
N ALA A 43 -18.36 -0.42 8.49
CA ALA A 43 -17.65 -1.69 8.37
C ALA A 43 -18.07 -2.67 9.48
N GLU A 44 -18.06 -2.21 10.75
CA GLU A 44 -18.52 -3.03 11.88
C GLU A 44 -19.97 -3.49 11.71
N LYS A 45 -20.88 -2.60 11.30
CA LYS A 45 -22.30 -2.93 11.10
C LYS A 45 -22.53 -3.95 9.99
N HIS A 46 -21.76 -3.89 8.91
CA HIS A 46 -21.96 -4.73 7.73
C HIS A 46 -21.20 -6.04 7.77
N PHE A 47 -20.01 -6.07 8.38
CA PHE A 47 -19.12 -7.22 8.41
C PHE A 47 -18.97 -7.85 9.80
N GLY A 48 -19.43 -7.16 10.85
CA GLY A 48 -19.33 -7.61 12.24
C GLY A 48 -17.98 -7.30 12.89
N ASN A 49 -17.04 -6.71 12.14
CA ASN A 49 -15.69 -6.37 12.54
C ASN A 49 -15.02 -5.38 11.57
N GLU A 50 -13.75 -5.05 11.82
CA GLU A 50 -12.92 -4.21 10.95
C GLU A 50 -12.47 -5.03 9.72
N VAL A 51 -12.26 -4.35 8.59
CA VAL A 51 -11.95 -5.03 7.30
C VAL A 51 -10.74 -4.42 6.61
N ALA A 52 -10.02 -5.22 5.85
CA ALA A 52 -8.87 -4.80 5.06
C ALA A 52 -9.06 -5.11 3.57
N PHE A 53 -8.77 -4.15 2.71
CA PHE A 53 -8.63 -4.33 1.26
C PHE A 53 -7.17 -4.19 0.89
N LEU A 54 -6.61 -5.17 0.20
CA LEU A 54 -5.19 -5.17 -0.16
C LEU A 54 -5.00 -5.15 -1.67
N LEU A 55 -4.06 -4.34 -2.13
CA LEU A 55 -3.46 -4.45 -3.46
C LEU A 55 -2.09 -5.11 -3.30
N HIS A 56 -1.87 -6.18 -4.04
CA HIS A 56 -0.58 -6.85 -4.14
C HIS A 56 0.05 -6.50 -5.49
N VAL A 57 1.14 -5.75 -5.47
CA VAL A 57 1.96 -5.48 -6.66
C VAL A 57 3.17 -6.40 -6.61
N ALA A 58 3.34 -7.20 -7.66
CA ALA A 58 4.41 -8.18 -7.74
C ALA A 58 5.80 -7.49 -7.76
N PRO A 59 6.85 -8.14 -7.23
CA PRO A 59 8.18 -7.54 -7.12
C PRO A 59 8.74 -7.02 -8.44
N GLU A 60 8.46 -7.71 -9.55
CA GLU A 60 8.93 -7.35 -10.89
C GLU A 60 8.47 -5.97 -11.36
N HIS A 61 7.35 -5.45 -10.84
CA HIS A 61 6.81 -4.14 -11.24
C HIS A 61 7.40 -2.99 -10.42
N LYS A 62 8.12 -3.26 -9.32
CA LYS A 62 8.68 -2.21 -8.45
C LYS A 62 9.70 -1.33 -9.16
N ALA A 63 10.52 -1.90 -10.04
CA ALA A 63 11.50 -1.14 -10.81
C ALA A 63 10.81 -0.14 -11.74
N GLN A 64 9.76 -0.57 -12.44
CA GLN A 64 8.93 0.31 -13.28
C GLN A 64 8.28 1.41 -12.44
N MET A 65 7.73 1.07 -11.26
CA MET A 65 7.14 2.05 -10.36
C MET A 65 8.14 3.12 -9.94
N LEU A 66 9.36 2.72 -9.54
CA LEU A 66 10.43 3.65 -9.19
C LEU A 66 10.75 4.59 -10.36
N THR A 67 10.90 4.07 -11.57
CA THR A 67 11.13 4.91 -12.76
C THR A 67 10.04 5.96 -12.97
N LEU A 68 8.76 5.59 -12.77
CA LEU A 68 7.63 6.49 -12.98
C LEU A 68 7.44 7.51 -11.84
N LEU A 69 7.88 7.18 -10.62
CA LEU A 69 7.74 8.05 -9.44
C LEU A 69 8.91 9.01 -9.27
N ARG A 70 10.07 8.66 -9.82
CA ARG A 70 11.30 9.47 -9.72
C ARG A 70 11.17 10.75 -10.53
N ASP A 71 11.35 11.88 -9.87
CA ASP A 71 11.54 13.17 -10.54
C ASP A 71 12.95 13.20 -11.15
N PRO A 72 13.11 13.45 -12.46
CA PRO A 72 14.43 13.53 -13.10
C PRO A 72 15.38 14.57 -12.48
N ALA A 73 14.88 15.55 -11.72
CA ALA A 73 15.68 16.58 -11.07
C ALA A 73 16.07 16.27 -9.61
N ALA A 74 15.53 15.20 -9.01
CA ALA A 74 15.78 14.86 -7.61
C ALA A 74 16.95 13.88 -7.44
N THR A 75 17.68 13.99 -6.32
CA THR A 75 18.64 12.96 -5.92
C THR A 75 17.88 11.72 -5.49
N HIS A 76 18.00 10.64 -6.26
CA HIS A 76 17.35 9.36 -5.96
C HIS A 76 18.16 8.52 -4.97
N GLY A 77 17.44 7.68 -4.24
CA GLY A 77 18.05 6.70 -3.35
C GLY A 77 18.64 5.50 -4.10
N ASP A 78 18.92 4.44 -3.37
CA ASP A 78 19.49 3.19 -3.87
C ASP A 78 18.53 2.36 -4.75
N GLY A 79 17.29 2.81 -4.97
CA GLY A 79 16.26 2.08 -5.70
C GLY A 79 15.62 0.95 -4.90
N GLY A 80 15.79 0.95 -3.58
CA GLY A 80 15.24 -0.07 -2.69
C GLY A 80 13.75 0.11 -2.34
N ASN A 81 13.24 -0.82 -1.53
CA ASN A 81 11.87 -0.77 -1.03
C ASN A 81 11.60 0.49 -0.19
N ALA A 82 12.56 0.92 0.63
CA ALA A 82 12.42 2.12 1.46
C ALA A 82 12.19 3.38 0.61
N GLU A 83 12.94 3.54 -0.49
CA GLU A 83 12.73 4.65 -1.43
C GLU A 83 11.35 4.59 -2.07
N LEU A 84 10.94 3.40 -2.54
CA LEU A 84 9.61 3.23 -3.14
C LEU A 84 8.49 3.60 -2.14
N LEU A 85 8.57 3.12 -0.91
CA LEU A 85 7.58 3.44 0.13
C LEU A 85 7.55 4.93 0.46
N ALA A 86 8.72 5.59 0.51
CA ALA A 86 8.82 7.03 0.74
C ALA A 86 8.19 7.84 -0.40
N LEU A 87 8.51 7.50 -1.65
CA LEU A 87 7.95 8.14 -2.84
C LEU A 87 6.43 7.99 -2.90
N LEU A 88 5.92 6.78 -2.63
CA LEU A 88 4.48 6.52 -2.57
C LEU A 88 3.81 7.35 -1.47
N ARG A 89 4.42 7.42 -0.27
CA ARG A 89 3.90 8.21 0.85
C ARG A 89 3.83 9.70 0.54
N ASP A 90 4.84 10.22 -0.12
CA ASP A 90 4.95 11.64 -0.39
C ASP A 90 4.08 12.05 -1.59
N ARG A 91 3.80 11.12 -2.51
CA ARG A 91 3.02 11.37 -3.74
C ARG A 91 1.52 11.14 -3.61
N PHE A 92 1.10 10.17 -2.81
CA PHE A 92 -0.29 9.71 -2.76
C PHE A 92 -0.93 9.92 -1.39
N ARG A 93 -2.22 10.27 -1.41
CA ARG A 93 -2.97 10.55 -0.19
C ARG A 93 -3.43 9.28 0.52
N ASP A 94 -3.94 8.30 -0.23
CA ASP A 94 -4.61 7.12 0.28
C ASP A 94 -4.59 5.95 -0.72
N TYR A 95 -5.20 4.83 -0.34
CA TYR A 95 -5.32 3.62 -1.14
C TYR A 95 -5.89 3.87 -2.54
N HIS A 96 -6.92 4.71 -2.67
CA HIS A 96 -7.60 4.94 -3.94
C HIS A 96 -6.77 5.79 -4.88
N ASP A 97 -5.99 6.74 -4.35
CA ASP A 97 -5.02 7.50 -5.13
C ASP A 97 -3.96 6.56 -5.75
N VAL A 98 -3.40 5.64 -4.96
CA VAL A 98 -2.43 4.65 -5.45
C VAL A 98 -3.08 3.74 -6.49
N GLN A 99 -4.29 3.24 -6.22
CA GLN A 99 -5.01 2.36 -7.15
C GLN A 99 -5.21 3.03 -8.51
N ARG A 100 -5.73 4.26 -8.54
CA ARG A 100 -5.94 5.00 -9.80
C ARG A 100 -4.63 5.26 -10.55
N TRP A 101 -3.54 5.47 -9.83
CA TRP A 101 -2.24 5.65 -10.46
C TRP A 101 -1.70 4.34 -11.06
N LEU A 102 -1.86 3.21 -10.38
CA LEU A 102 -1.51 1.89 -10.94
C LEU A 102 -2.31 1.62 -12.22
N ASP A 103 -3.62 1.86 -12.18
CA ASP A 103 -4.51 1.70 -13.34
C ASP A 103 -4.08 2.62 -14.51
N ALA A 104 -3.73 3.88 -14.23
CA ALA A 104 -3.34 4.86 -15.25
C ALA A 104 -1.96 4.59 -15.89
N ASN A 105 -1.13 3.75 -15.28
CA ASN A 105 0.21 3.41 -15.76
C ASN A 105 0.31 1.93 -16.18
N ASP A 106 -0.83 1.24 -16.31
CA ASP A 106 -0.91 -0.17 -16.68
C ASP A 106 -0.04 -1.09 -15.80
N ILE A 107 0.07 -0.78 -14.50
CA ILE A 107 0.81 -1.61 -13.54
C ILE A 107 -0.15 -2.63 -12.95
N PRO A 108 0.05 -3.94 -13.20
CA PRO A 108 -0.87 -4.96 -12.73
C PRO A 108 -0.74 -5.18 -11.21
N TYR A 109 -1.88 -5.46 -10.59
CA TYR A 109 -1.97 -5.81 -9.17
C TYR A 109 -3.05 -6.87 -8.96
N ARG A 110 -2.91 -7.63 -7.86
CA ARG A 110 -3.98 -8.52 -7.38
C ARG A 110 -4.69 -7.87 -6.21
N LYS A 111 -6.01 -7.74 -6.29
CA LYS A 111 -6.84 -7.25 -5.19
C LYS A 111 -7.31 -8.41 -4.31
N THR A 112 -7.17 -8.28 -3.00
CA THR A 112 -7.69 -9.23 -2.01
C THR A 112 -8.44 -8.49 -0.90
N PHE A 113 -9.21 -9.24 -0.12
CA PHE A 113 -10.06 -8.75 0.95
C PHE A 113 -9.90 -9.68 2.16
N ASP A 114 -9.72 -9.09 3.34
CA ASP A 114 -9.68 -9.80 4.61
C ASP A 114 -10.70 -9.18 5.57
N SER A 115 -11.60 -10.00 6.10
CA SER A 115 -12.64 -9.59 7.05
C SER A 115 -12.51 -10.33 8.37
N ARG A 116 -11.29 -10.57 8.85
CA ARG A 116 -11.03 -11.23 10.14
C ARG A 116 -10.17 -10.39 11.09
N ALA A 117 -10.37 -9.07 11.14
CA ALA A 117 -9.85 -8.28 12.26
C ALA A 117 -10.61 -8.62 13.54
#